data_AF-A0A7S3UTA3-F1
#
_entry.id   AF-A0A7S3UTA3-F1
#
_cell.length_a   1.000
_cell.length_b   1.000
_cell.length_c   1.000
_cell.angle_alpha   90.00
_cell.angle_beta   90.00
_cell.angle_gamma   90.00
#
_symmetry.space_group_name_H-M   'P 1'
#
loop_
_entity.id
_entity.type
_entity.pdbx_description
1 polymer ?
#
loop_
_entity_poly.entity_id
_entity_poly.type
_entity_poly.pdbx_seq_one_letter_code
_entity_poly.pdbx_strand_id
1 'polypeptide(L)'
;AQLHAIPHGPFLHHDLRLRQWMLNSEGVVKLGDLNAGWFLQRNNQGKLRIKKGRRQTGSWRAPEEYLDLPLSEKADIYVLGLSIWALLAGGKKTLYTPDQLAGRTIPEFVTGGGQPLLTDGKAGKWPVQVRDVLQRCWAEQPALRPTAAQVAAVFQVIVKERGLGDSDRYRPSPAVAI
;
A
#
# COMPACT_ATOMS: atom_id res chain seq x y z
N ALA A 1 7.66 6.66 -1.73
CA ALA A 1 9.08 6.71 -2.11
C ALA A 1 9.88 7.58 -1.14
N GLN A 2 9.52 8.86 -0.94
CA GLN A 2 10.26 9.78 -0.07
C GLN A 2 10.46 9.28 1.37
N LEU A 3 9.40 8.82 2.05
CA LEU A 3 9.49 8.27 3.41
C LEU A 3 10.50 7.11 3.53
N HIS A 4 10.60 6.27 2.52
CA HIS A 4 11.44 5.07 2.53
C HIS A 4 12.89 5.35 2.08
N ALA A 5 13.17 6.55 1.57
CA ALA A 5 14.48 6.94 1.04
C ALA A 5 15.28 7.83 2.02
N ILE A 6 14.82 7.99 3.26
CA ILE A 6 15.47 8.86 4.24
C ILE A 6 16.86 8.31 4.62
N PRO A 7 17.96 9.10 4.53
CA PRO A 7 19.33 8.62 4.67
C PRO A 7 19.62 7.86 5.97
N HIS A 8 19.04 8.29 7.09
CA HIS A 8 19.30 7.70 8.41
C HIS A 8 18.42 6.48 8.74
N GLY A 9 17.57 6.06 7.80
CA GLY A 9 16.67 4.94 7.94
C GLY A 9 15.29 5.26 7.37
N PRO A 10 14.64 4.30 6.71
CA PRO A 10 13.29 4.51 6.19
C PRO A 10 12.32 4.80 7.33
N PHE A 11 11.40 5.74 7.09
CA PHE A 11 10.25 5.96 7.93
C PHE A 11 9.16 4.97 7.55
N LEU A 12 8.79 4.08 8.48
CA LEU A 12 7.65 3.19 8.34
C LEU A 12 6.40 3.94 8.82
N HIS A 13 5.41 4.11 7.94
CA HIS A 13 4.18 4.82 8.28
C HIS A 13 3.25 3.98 9.15
N HIS A 14 3.14 2.67 8.88
CA HIS A 14 2.42 1.69 9.72
C HIS A 14 0.89 1.90 9.87
N ASP A 15 0.31 2.85 9.13
CA ASP A 15 -1.13 3.09 9.08
C ASP A 15 -1.58 3.67 7.74
N LEU A 16 -0.91 3.27 6.64
CA LEU A 16 -1.32 3.67 5.30
C LEU A 16 -2.73 3.16 5.03
N ARG A 17 -3.68 4.07 4.78
CA ARG A 17 -5.05 3.76 4.36
C ARG A 17 -5.55 4.88 3.48
N LEU A 18 -6.65 4.67 2.76
CA LEU A 18 -7.21 5.67 1.84
C LEU A 18 -7.35 7.08 2.45
N ARG A 19 -7.74 7.16 3.73
CA ARG A 19 -7.92 8.45 4.42
C ARG A 19 -6.63 9.24 4.68
N GLN A 20 -5.47 8.59 4.63
CA GLN A 20 -4.17 9.25 4.82
C GLN A 20 -3.65 9.91 3.54
N TRP A 21 -4.30 9.64 2.41
CA TRP A 21 -4.03 10.32 1.15
C TRP A 21 -4.90 11.57 1.06
N MET A 22 -4.26 12.71 1.21
CA MET A 22 -4.87 14.04 1.26
C MET A 22 -4.78 14.70 -0.12
N LEU A 23 -5.88 15.27 -0.62
CA LEU A 23 -5.91 15.92 -1.94
C LEU A 23 -6.20 17.42 -1.77
N ASN A 24 -5.28 18.28 -2.22
CA ASN A 24 -5.52 19.72 -2.20
C ASN A 24 -6.36 20.18 -3.40
N SER A 25 -6.73 21.46 -3.42
CA SER A 25 -7.53 22.09 -4.49
C SER A 25 -6.84 22.09 -5.87
N GLU A 26 -5.52 21.93 -5.90
CA GLU A 26 -4.71 21.83 -7.13
C GLU A 26 -4.59 20.39 -7.65
N GLY A 27 -5.25 19.42 -7.00
CA GLY A 27 -5.18 18.01 -7.35
C GLY A 27 -3.88 17.33 -6.93
N VAL A 28 -3.09 17.94 -6.04
CA VAL A 28 -1.86 17.36 -5.49
C VAL A 28 -2.21 16.44 -4.33
N VAL A 29 -1.77 15.19 -4.43
CA VAL A 29 -1.89 14.20 -3.34
C VAL A 29 -0.71 14.32 -2.39
N LYS A 30 -0.98 14.45 -1.10
CA LYS A 30 -0.01 14.42 0.00
C LYS A 30 -0.34 13.28 0.94
N LEU A 31 0.68 12.72 1.57
CA LEU A 31 0.52 11.69 2.59
C LEU A 31 0.53 12.36 3.98
N GLY A 32 -0.52 12.12 4.78
CA GLY A 32 -0.71 12.71 6.11
C GLY A 32 -0.63 11.68 7.25
N ASP A 33 -0.87 12.15 8.48
CA ASP A 33 -1.00 11.36 9.72
C ASP A 33 0.15 10.35 9.99
N LEU A 34 1.30 10.90 10.37
CA LEU A 34 2.51 10.13 10.67
C LEU A 34 2.56 9.63 12.13
N ASN A 35 1.48 9.78 12.91
CA ASN A 35 1.47 9.53 14.35
C ASN A 35 1.68 8.06 14.72
N ALA A 36 1.31 7.15 13.82
CA ALA A 36 1.50 5.71 14.00
C ALA A 36 2.90 5.23 13.57
N GLY A 37 3.64 6.06 12.83
CA GLY A 37 4.89 5.70 12.19
C GLY A 37 6.12 5.90 13.04
N TRP A 38 7.26 5.36 12.58
CA TRP A 38 8.56 5.56 13.21
C TRP A 38 9.71 5.31 12.22
N PHE A 39 10.88 5.85 12.56
CA PHE A 39 12.12 5.55 11.83
C PHE A 39 12.62 4.14 12.15
N LEU A 40 12.84 3.34 11.10
CA LEU A 40 13.54 2.08 11.21
C LEU A 40 15.04 2.35 11.30
N GLN A 41 15.60 2.19 12.49
CA GLN A 41 17.02 2.41 12.75
C GLN A 41 17.86 1.34 12.08
N ARG A 42 19.07 1.68 11.62
CA ARG A 42 20.09 0.70 11.23
C ARG A 42 21.00 0.40 12.41
N ASN A 43 21.45 -0.84 12.54
CA ASN A 43 22.52 -1.19 13.48
C ASN A 43 23.88 -0.76 12.92
N ASN A 44 24.95 -0.95 13.69
CA ASN A 44 26.32 -0.57 13.29
C ASN A 44 26.83 -1.31 12.04
N GLN A 45 26.13 -2.35 11.58
CA GLN A 45 26.41 -3.11 10.36
C GLN A 45 25.50 -2.68 9.19
N GLY A 46 24.73 -1.59 9.33
CA GLY A 46 23.82 -1.08 8.30
C GLY A 46 22.51 -1.87 8.14
N LYS A 47 22.28 -2.94 8.91
CA LYS A 47 21.05 -3.75 8.87
C LYS A 47 19.93 -3.07 9.65
N LEU A 48 18.71 -3.09 9.13
CA LEU A 48 17.54 -2.55 9.84
C LEU A 48 17.35 -3.29 11.16
N ARG A 49 17.26 -2.53 12.25
CA ARG A 49 16.95 -3.03 13.58
C ARG A 49 15.49 -3.46 13.58
N ILE A 50 15.32 -4.74 13.87
CA ILE A 50 14.03 -5.37 14.08
C ILE A 50 13.41 -4.74 15.33
N LYS A 51 12.25 -4.09 15.15
CA LYS A 51 11.37 -3.74 16.26
C LYS A 51 10.19 -4.71 16.20
N LYS A 52 9.88 -5.38 17.32
CA LYS A 52 8.62 -6.12 17.42
C LYS A 52 7.49 -5.13 17.10
N GLY A 53 6.61 -5.53 16.20
CA GLY A 53 5.38 -4.81 15.97
C GLY A 53 4.55 -4.80 17.25
N ARG A 54 3.46 -4.03 17.25
CA ARG A 54 2.32 -4.35 18.11
C ARG A 54 1.36 -5.11 17.23
N ARG A 55 0.79 -6.22 17.71
CA ARG A 55 -0.28 -6.92 16.99
C ARG A 55 -1.38 -5.90 16.70
N GLN A 56 -1.55 -5.56 15.42
CA GLN A 56 -2.58 -4.62 15.01
C GLN A 56 -3.85 -5.36 14.63
N THR A 57 -4.98 -4.72 14.89
CA THR A 57 -6.29 -5.19 14.43
C THR A 57 -6.66 -4.47 13.13
N GLY A 58 -7.66 -5.02 12.42
CA GLY A 58 -8.18 -4.46 11.18
C GLY A 58 -7.66 -5.14 9.92
N SER A 59 -8.19 -4.74 8.77
CA SER A 59 -8.02 -5.43 7.47
C SER A 59 -6.88 -4.89 6.60
N TRP A 60 -6.29 -3.75 6.99
CA TRP A 60 -5.27 -3.04 6.21
C TRP A 60 -3.87 -3.35 6.73
N ARG A 61 -3.51 -4.63 6.76
CA ARG A 61 -2.28 -5.11 7.41
C ARG A 61 -1.56 -6.12 6.53
N ALA A 62 -0.23 -6.06 6.57
CA ALA A 62 0.63 -7.08 5.99
C ALA A 62 0.62 -8.36 6.86
N PRO A 63 0.88 -9.55 6.27
CA PRO A 63 0.93 -10.81 7.00
C PRO A 63 1.85 -10.77 8.23
N GLU A 64 3.03 -10.15 8.09
CA GLU A 64 4.02 -10.04 9.18
C GLU A 64 3.52 -9.22 10.38
N GLU A 65 2.57 -8.29 10.20
CA GLU A 65 1.98 -7.52 11.29
C GLU A 65 1.05 -8.39 12.16
N TYR A 66 0.35 -9.37 11.55
CA TYR A 66 -0.50 -10.29 12.30
C TYR A 66 0.29 -11.36 13.05
N LEU A 67 1.45 -11.74 12.51
CA LEU A 67 2.33 -12.79 13.03
C LEU A 67 3.34 -12.26 14.08
N ASP A 68 3.28 -10.98 14.43
CA ASP A 68 4.27 -10.30 15.30
C ASP A 68 5.72 -10.51 14.83
N LEU A 69 5.89 -10.50 13.50
CA LEU A 69 7.19 -10.68 12.86
C LEU A 69 7.93 -9.35 12.72
N PRO A 70 9.26 -9.40 12.49
CA PRO A 70 10.07 -8.21 12.20
C PRO A 70 9.50 -7.35 11.06
N LEU A 71 9.25 -6.06 11.35
CA LEU A 71 8.75 -5.12 10.36
C LEU A 71 9.88 -4.39 9.64
N SER A 72 9.64 -4.12 8.36
CA SER A 72 10.42 -3.21 7.51
C SER A 72 9.48 -2.26 6.77
N GLU A 73 10.01 -1.35 5.97
CA GLU A 73 9.21 -0.48 5.10
C GLU A 73 8.34 -1.25 4.10
N LYS A 74 8.61 -2.55 3.92
CA LYS A 74 7.83 -3.46 3.07
C LYS A 74 6.43 -3.74 3.61
N ALA A 75 6.16 -3.52 4.89
CA ALA A 75 4.80 -3.55 5.43
C ALA A 75 3.94 -2.45 4.78
N ASP A 76 4.47 -1.22 4.68
CA ASP A 76 3.81 -0.12 3.95
C ASP A 76 3.58 -0.46 2.47
N ILE A 77 4.47 -1.24 1.83
CA ILE A 77 4.30 -1.63 0.42
C ILE A 77 3.11 -2.56 0.22
N TYR A 78 2.90 -3.50 1.13
CA TYR A 78 1.73 -4.37 1.09
C TYR A 78 0.45 -3.54 1.16
N VAL A 79 0.39 -2.61 2.11
CA VAL A 79 -0.78 -1.77 2.34
C VAL A 79 -0.95 -0.68 1.27
N LEU A 80 0.15 -0.23 0.63
CA LEU A 80 0.11 0.59 -0.58
C LEU A 80 -0.56 -0.17 -1.73
N GLY A 81 -0.25 -1.46 -1.92
CA GLY A 81 -0.93 -2.31 -2.89
C GLY A 81 -2.44 -2.41 -2.62
N LEU A 82 -2.83 -2.61 -1.35
CA LEU A 82 -4.25 -2.60 -0.94
C LEU A 82 -4.93 -1.25 -1.25
N SER A 83 -4.22 -0.14 -1.00
CA SER A 83 -4.72 1.21 -1.25
C SER A 83 -4.96 1.47 -2.74
N ILE A 84 -4.00 1.09 -3.59
CA ILE A 84 -4.11 1.21 -5.04
C ILE A 84 -5.27 0.35 -5.56
N TRP A 85 -5.36 -0.90 -5.12
CA TRP A 85 -6.48 -1.78 -5.48
C TRP A 85 -7.82 -1.16 -5.11
N ALA A 86 -7.94 -0.65 -3.88
CA ALA A 86 -9.18 -0.07 -3.39
C ALA A 86 -9.59 1.19 -4.17
N LEU A 87 -8.62 2.06 -4.52
CA LEU A 87 -8.85 3.22 -5.38
C LEU A 87 -9.39 2.81 -6.75
N LEU A 88 -8.71 1.87 -7.42
CA LEU A 88 -9.11 1.39 -8.75
C LEU A 88 -10.44 0.63 -8.73
N ALA A 89 -10.77 0.01 -7.61
CA ALA A 89 -12.06 -0.64 -7.36
C ALA A 89 -13.20 0.34 -7.03
N GLY A 90 -12.97 1.66 -7.15
CA GLY A 90 -13.97 2.70 -6.90
C GLY A 90 -14.03 3.18 -5.45
N GLY A 91 -12.90 3.16 -4.74
CA GLY A 91 -12.82 3.61 -3.34
C GLY A 91 -13.40 2.61 -2.34
N LYS A 92 -13.38 1.31 -2.65
CA LYS A 92 -13.90 0.27 -1.76
C LYS A 92 -13.14 0.24 -0.43
N LYS A 93 -13.87 0.32 0.69
CA LYS A 93 -13.29 0.16 2.04
C LYS A 93 -13.21 -1.31 2.48
N THR A 94 -14.06 -2.16 1.90
CA THR A 94 -14.10 -3.60 2.16
C THR A 94 -13.14 -4.31 1.22
N LEU A 95 -12.04 -4.83 1.77
CA LEU A 95 -10.96 -5.49 1.01
C LEU A 95 -11.26 -6.95 0.67
N TYR A 96 -12.02 -7.64 1.53
CA TYR A 96 -12.31 -9.07 1.43
C TYR A 96 -13.81 -9.28 1.64
N THR A 97 -14.45 -10.02 0.75
CA THR A 97 -15.87 -10.42 0.89
C THR A 97 -16.03 -11.61 1.83
N PRO A 98 -17.22 -11.82 2.42
CA PRO A 98 -17.50 -13.02 3.21
C PRO A 98 -17.19 -14.32 2.45
N ASP A 99 -17.50 -14.37 1.15
CA ASP A 99 -17.25 -15.53 0.29
C ASP A 99 -15.75 -15.80 0.12
N GLN A 100 -14.92 -14.75 -0.05
CA GLN A 100 -13.46 -14.90 -0.11
C GLN A 100 -12.90 -15.44 1.20
N LEU A 101 -13.41 -14.95 2.33
CA LEU A 101 -12.95 -15.36 3.65
C LEU A 101 -13.30 -16.83 3.93
N ALA A 102 -14.45 -17.32 3.41
CA ALA A 102 -14.90 -18.69 3.56
C ALA A 102 -14.89 -19.15 5.04
N GLY A 103 -15.43 -18.30 5.93
CA GLY A 103 -15.49 -18.55 7.37
C GLY A 103 -14.20 -18.26 8.16
N ARG A 104 -13.08 -17.95 7.49
CA ARG A 104 -11.83 -17.53 8.16
C ARG A 104 -11.92 -16.10 8.65
N THR A 105 -11.20 -15.80 9.72
CA THR A 105 -10.90 -14.42 10.11
C THR A 105 -9.96 -13.77 9.10
N ILE A 106 -9.92 -12.44 9.05
CA ILE A 106 -9.01 -11.71 8.14
C ILE A 106 -7.53 -12.05 8.41
N PRO A 107 -7.04 -12.11 9.66
CA PRO A 107 -5.68 -12.56 9.93
C PRO A 107 -5.40 -13.94 9.33
N GLU A 108 -6.25 -14.94 9.59
CA GLU A 108 -6.09 -16.30 9.05
C GLU A 108 -6.08 -16.32 7.53
N PHE A 109 -6.96 -15.55 6.88
CA PHE A 109 -7.01 -15.42 5.43
C PHE A 109 -5.72 -14.84 4.88
N VAL A 110 -5.26 -13.70 5.41
CA VAL A 110 -4.09 -12.97 4.92
C VAL A 110 -2.79 -13.74 5.19
N THR A 111 -2.64 -14.33 6.38
CA THR A 111 -1.45 -15.15 6.69
C THR A 111 -1.45 -16.47 5.93
N GLY A 112 -2.60 -16.93 5.45
CA GLY A 112 -2.73 -18.08 4.55
C GLY A 112 -2.52 -17.75 3.06
N GLY A 113 -1.96 -16.57 2.74
CA GLY A 113 -1.70 -16.14 1.37
C GLY A 113 -2.89 -15.49 0.66
N GLY A 114 -3.99 -15.22 1.37
CA GLY A 114 -5.17 -14.56 0.83
C GLY A 114 -4.90 -13.11 0.42
N GLN A 115 -5.46 -12.70 -0.71
CA GLN A 115 -5.29 -11.38 -1.31
C GLN A 115 -6.64 -10.85 -1.85
N PRO A 116 -6.79 -9.52 -2.08
CA PRO A 116 -7.95 -8.99 -2.78
C PRO A 116 -8.10 -9.57 -4.19
N LEU A 117 -9.34 -9.74 -4.65
CA LEU A 117 -9.62 -10.27 -5.99
C LEU A 117 -9.15 -9.29 -7.07
N LEU A 118 -8.38 -9.81 -8.03
CA LEU A 118 -7.96 -9.08 -9.24
C LEU A 118 -8.81 -9.44 -10.47
N THR A 119 -9.73 -10.39 -10.34
CA THR A 119 -10.53 -10.93 -11.44
C THR A 119 -11.94 -10.35 -11.52
N ASP A 120 -12.40 -9.63 -10.50
CA ASP A 120 -13.80 -9.20 -10.42
C ASP A 120 -14.09 -7.94 -11.25
N GLY A 121 -15.08 -8.04 -12.15
CA GLY A 121 -15.70 -6.91 -12.85
C GLY A 121 -14.69 -5.99 -13.56
N LYS A 122 -14.42 -4.82 -12.96
CA LYS A 122 -13.48 -3.82 -13.50
C LYS A 122 -12.01 -4.24 -13.35
N ALA A 123 -11.67 -5.03 -12.34
CA ALA A 123 -10.29 -5.41 -12.05
C ALA A 123 -9.67 -6.32 -13.12
N GLY A 124 -10.47 -7.23 -13.68
CA GLY A 124 -10.06 -8.06 -14.82
C GLY A 124 -9.72 -7.26 -16.09
N LYS A 125 -10.16 -5.99 -16.18
CA LYS A 125 -9.87 -5.08 -17.30
C LYS A 125 -8.69 -4.15 -17.04
N TRP A 126 -8.06 -4.19 -15.87
CA TRP A 126 -6.90 -3.36 -15.57
C TRP A 126 -5.68 -3.81 -16.41
N PRO A 127 -4.80 -2.88 -16.81
CA PRO A 127 -3.55 -3.22 -17.49
C PRO A 127 -2.80 -4.34 -16.76
N VAL A 128 -2.18 -5.25 -17.51
CA VAL A 128 -1.44 -6.37 -16.91
C VAL A 128 -0.37 -5.87 -15.94
N GLN A 129 0.31 -4.78 -16.29
CA GLN A 129 1.32 -4.13 -15.45
C GLN A 129 0.77 -3.71 -14.07
N VAL A 130 -0.49 -3.29 -13.99
CA VAL A 130 -1.17 -2.96 -12.73
C VAL A 130 -1.40 -4.21 -11.89
N ARG A 131 -1.93 -5.28 -12.50
CA ARG A 131 -2.21 -6.54 -11.79
C ARG A 131 -0.90 -7.16 -11.28
N ASP A 132 0.13 -7.17 -12.10
CA ASP A 132 1.45 -7.73 -11.76
C ASP A 132 2.13 -6.96 -10.63
N VAL A 133 2.06 -5.62 -10.63
CA VAL A 133 2.65 -4.84 -9.53
C VAL A 133 1.86 -5.01 -8.23
N LEU A 134 0.53 -5.12 -8.29
CA LEU A 134 -0.30 -5.40 -7.10
C LEU A 134 0.03 -6.77 -6.49
N GLN A 135 0.12 -7.82 -7.32
CA GLN A 135 0.51 -9.15 -6.86
C GLN A 135 1.89 -9.15 -6.19
N ARG A 136 2.87 -8.44 -6.78
CA ARG A 136 4.20 -8.30 -6.17
C ARG A 136 4.18 -7.50 -4.87
N CYS A 137 3.34 -6.47 -4.74
CA CYS A 137 3.14 -5.77 -3.48
C CYS A 137 2.60 -6.71 -2.38
N TRP A 138 1.82 -7.72 -2.75
CA TRP A 138 1.22 -8.68 -1.81
C TRP A 138 2.00 -9.98 -1.63
N ALA A 139 3.26 -10.04 -2.10
CA ALA A 139 4.11 -11.19 -1.84
C ALA A 139 4.22 -11.46 -0.33
N GLU A 140 4.09 -12.73 0.06
CA GLU A 140 4.13 -13.15 1.46
C GLU A 140 5.47 -12.76 2.11
N GLN A 141 6.59 -13.10 1.45
CA GLN A 141 7.92 -12.69 1.88
C GLN A 141 8.13 -11.19 1.63
N PRO A 142 8.36 -10.36 2.66
CA PRO A 142 8.51 -8.91 2.50
C PRO A 142 9.67 -8.51 1.58
N ALA A 143 10.73 -9.32 1.55
CA ALA A 143 11.90 -9.10 0.69
C ALA A 143 11.55 -9.10 -0.81
N LEU A 144 10.57 -9.91 -1.23
CA LEU A 144 10.13 -10.02 -2.63
C LEU A 144 9.23 -8.86 -3.08
N ARG A 145 8.71 -8.07 -2.14
CA ARG A 145 7.90 -6.90 -2.47
C ARG A 145 8.76 -5.82 -3.13
N PRO A 146 8.22 -5.06 -4.11
CA PRO A 146 8.95 -3.95 -4.70
C PRO A 146 9.20 -2.84 -3.68
N THR A 147 10.08 -1.91 -4.01
CA THR A 147 10.18 -0.62 -3.29
C THR A 147 9.05 0.31 -3.73
N ALA A 148 8.74 1.32 -2.91
CA ALA A 148 7.75 2.34 -3.30
C ALA A 148 8.16 3.09 -4.58
N ALA A 149 9.47 3.23 -4.84
CA ALA A 149 9.99 3.83 -6.08
C ALA A 149 9.73 2.93 -7.30
N GLN A 150 9.92 1.62 -7.17
CA GLN A 150 9.61 0.67 -8.23
C GLN A 150 8.10 0.60 -8.52
N VAL A 151 7.24 0.67 -7.48
CA VAL A 151 5.79 0.78 -7.69
C VAL A 151 5.45 2.06 -8.47
N ALA A 152 6.00 3.21 -8.05
CA ALA A 152 5.79 4.48 -8.73
C ALA A 152 6.24 4.44 -10.20
N ALA A 153 7.41 3.84 -10.49
CA ALA A 153 7.93 3.70 -11.84
C ALA A 153 6.99 2.93 -12.77
N VAL A 154 6.34 1.85 -12.28
CA VAL A 154 5.34 1.11 -13.07
C VAL A 154 4.16 2.02 -13.44
N PHE A 155 3.64 2.80 -12.48
CA PHE A 155 2.52 3.71 -12.76
C PHE A 155 2.92 4.88 -13.66
N GLN A 156 4.15 5.38 -13.57
CA GLN A 156 4.67 6.41 -14.47
C GLN A 156 4.70 5.92 -15.93
N VAL A 157 5.10 4.66 -16.16
CA VAL A 157 5.05 4.06 -17.50
C VAL A 157 3.62 3.99 -18.00
N ILE A 158 2.68 3.50 -17.19
CA ILE A 158 1.26 3.39 -17.57
C ILE A 158 0.64 4.76 -17.89
N VAL A 159 0.92 5.77 -17.07
CA VAL A 159 0.47 7.16 -17.29
C VAL A 159 0.99 7.68 -18.63
N LYS A 160 2.28 7.48 -18.91
CA LYS A 160 2.90 7.88 -20.18
C LYS A 160 2.31 7.14 -21.38
N GLU A 161 2.15 5.82 -21.31
CA GLU A 161 1.57 4.99 -22.38
C GLU A 161 0.13 5.39 -22.71
N ARG A 162 -0.61 5.88 -21.71
CA ARG A 162 -1.98 6.36 -21.88
C ARG A 162 -2.08 7.83 -22.29
N GLY A 163 -0.94 8.52 -22.44
CA GLY A 163 -0.92 9.95 -22.77
C GLY A 163 -1.50 10.85 -21.68
N LEU A 164 -1.55 10.37 -20.43
CA LEU A 164 -2.05 11.15 -19.30
C LEU A 164 -0.97 12.11 -18.80
N GLY A 165 -1.32 13.37 -18.58
CA GLY A 165 -0.41 14.41 -18.11
C GLY A 165 -1.01 15.26 -16.98
N ASP A 166 -0.35 16.38 -16.69
CA ASP A 166 -0.82 17.32 -15.65
C ASP A 166 -2.18 17.96 -15.98
N SER A 167 -2.53 18.06 -17.26
CA SER A 167 -3.85 18.49 -17.73
C SER A 167 -4.97 17.54 -17.31
N ASP A 168 -4.67 16.25 -17.16
CA ASP A 168 -5.62 15.20 -16.78
C ASP A 168 -5.72 15.02 -15.26
N ARG A 169 -4.99 15.84 -14.49
CA ARG A 169 -5.00 15.78 -13.03
C ARG A 169 -6.39 16.13 -12.51
N TYR A 170 -6.96 15.23 -11.71
CA TYR A 170 -8.24 15.47 -11.05
C TYR A 170 -8.15 16.67 -10.12
N ARG A 171 -9.03 17.66 -10.33
CA ARG A 171 -9.20 18.82 -9.45
C ARG A 171 -10.50 18.64 -8.65
N PRO A 172 -10.41 18.41 -7.34
CA PRO A 172 -11.60 18.26 -6.51
C PRO A 172 -12.34 19.59 -6.40
N SER A 173 -13.64 19.54 -6.08
CA SER A 173 -14.35 20.75 -5.69
C SER A 173 -13.74 21.30 -4.37
N PRO A 174 -13.84 22.61 -4.10
CA PRO A 174 -13.33 23.21 -2.86
C PRO A 174 -13.88 22.55 -1.58
N ALA A 175 -15.05 21.90 -1.65
CA ALA A 175 -15.66 21.20 -0.52
C ALA A 175 -15.00 19.85 -0.19
N VAL A 176 -14.18 19.30 -1.09
CA VAL A 176 -13.50 17.99 -0.96
C VAL A 176 -11.98 18.16 -0.85
N ALA A 177 -11.47 19.35 -1.20
CA ALA A 177 -10.09 19.72 -1.01
C ALA A 177 -9.79 20.00 0.48
N ILE A 178 -8.56 19.68 0.88
CA ILE A 178 -8.01 19.93 2.22
C ILE A 178 -6.97 21.05 2.18
#